data_AF-A0A1F9KS46-F1
#
_entry.id   AF-A0A1F9KS46-F1
#
_cell.length_a   1.000
_cell.length_b   1.000
_cell.length_c   1.000
_cell.angle_alpha   90.00
_cell.angle_beta   90.00
_cell.angle_gamma   90.00
#
_symmetry.space_group_name_H-M   'P 1'
#
loop_
_entity.id
_entity.type
_entity.pdbx_description
1 polymer ?
#
loop_
_entity_poly.entity_id
_entity_poly.type
_entity_poly.pdbx_seq_one_letter_code
_entity_poly.pdbx_strand_id
1 'polypeptide(L)'
;MTIKACQSAFRSVSQFHENERLIGWLKSRPPVLYFTPERRRSILFFGAFAAGMIALFHRNAPWKAYVDPEIWLVPLINFPLFLGLIYLVYLAAKRFRKLPAAIRRRPHLPLHLLFWAAMTVLWLTPSDAGLWRQALVLFTVSLPYLLWRLGYLILSGQRGKAAASRFRDHLIYLWPLWGGTNTPFGKGLDYLSRCEAKTPEAYARSVLAGTKLLLLVLLWEAAKLVMGAAIYGDPKNPLLSQWGGYSLAIPRLKYVAADNSLASLPVTWLSLYLELIWETLDVAANGHGFIGGLRLFGFNVFRNTYKPLLAESTIDYWSRYYYYFKELMFELFFFPTYLRYFKAYPKFRMFASVFAAAFVGNMYYHVLREKNGLAAGQFRRLWRRLGPRIWYCLIFALGIFISMLHQQKREGKTETANTAREKLSKLGRIAWVWTYFGLLNVWSSAVSLPVAGRVRFFFSLFGLR
;
A
#
# COMPACT_ATOMS: atom_id res chain seq x y z
N MET A 1 -8.01 -1.43 42.30
CA MET A 1 -8.04 -2.27 41.09
C MET A 1 -6.59 -2.65 40.73
N THR A 2 -6.23 -3.93 40.70
CA THR A 2 -4.83 -4.35 40.51
C THR A 2 -4.38 -4.21 39.04
N ILE A 3 -3.08 -3.99 38.79
CA ILE A 3 -2.51 -3.90 37.42
C ILE A 3 -2.88 -5.14 36.58
N LYS A 4 -2.90 -6.33 37.21
CA LYS A 4 -3.34 -7.59 36.57
C LYS A 4 -4.82 -7.57 36.15
N ALA A 5 -5.70 -6.98 36.96
CA ALA A 5 -7.11 -6.83 36.61
C ALA A 5 -7.30 -5.90 35.42
N CYS A 6 -6.57 -4.77 35.37
CA CYS A 6 -6.59 -3.86 34.22
C CYS A 6 -6.02 -4.53 32.95
N GLN A 7 -4.94 -5.30 33.05
CA GLN A 7 -4.38 -6.06 31.92
C GLN A 7 -5.35 -7.13 31.40
N SER A 8 -6.02 -7.85 32.29
CA SER A 8 -7.03 -8.84 31.93
C SER A 8 -8.24 -8.20 31.25
N ALA A 9 -8.75 -7.08 31.80
CA ALA A 9 -9.84 -6.31 31.20
C ALA A 9 -9.45 -5.77 29.81
N PHE A 10 -8.26 -5.17 29.69
CA PHE A 10 -7.74 -4.69 28.41
C PHE A 10 -7.55 -5.83 27.40
N ARG A 11 -7.07 -7.00 27.84
CA ARG A 11 -6.91 -8.17 26.98
C ARG A 11 -8.28 -8.69 26.50
N SER A 12 -9.26 -8.77 27.39
CA SER A 12 -10.63 -9.17 27.07
C SER A 12 -11.25 -8.24 26.02
N VAL A 13 -11.10 -6.92 26.20
CA VAL A 13 -11.59 -5.92 25.24
C VAL A 13 -10.77 -5.97 23.94
N SER A 14 -9.44 -5.94 23.99
CA SER A 14 -8.60 -5.89 22.78
C SER A 14 -8.61 -7.21 21.98
N GLN A 15 -8.98 -8.33 22.59
CA GLN A 15 -9.10 -9.64 21.95
C GLN A 15 -10.54 -10.12 21.83
N PHE A 16 -11.56 -9.24 21.85
CA PHE A 16 -12.97 -9.63 21.76
C PHE A 16 -13.28 -10.57 20.57
N HIS A 17 -12.55 -10.44 19.46
CA HIS A 17 -12.66 -11.31 18.27
C HIS A 17 -12.26 -12.79 18.49
N GLU A 18 -11.64 -13.11 19.62
CA GLU A 18 -11.27 -14.47 20.06
C GLU A 18 -12.22 -14.97 21.17
N ASN A 19 -13.21 -14.17 21.58
CA ASN A 19 -14.13 -14.53 22.64
C ASN A 19 -15.18 -15.53 22.13
N GLU A 20 -15.09 -16.78 22.59
CA GLU A 20 -15.96 -17.88 22.16
C GLU A 20 -17.46 -17.62 22.41
N ARG A 21 -17.83 -16.87 23.47
CA ARG A 21 -19.24 -16.51 23.72
C ARG A 21 -19.73 -15.51 22.68
N LEU A 22 -18.92 -14.51 22.34
CA LEU A 22 -19.28 -13.52 21.32
C LEU A 22 -19.33 -14.14 19.93
N ILE A 23 -18.41 -15.06 19.61
CA ILE A 23 -18.43 -15.85 18.38
C ILE A 23 -19.69 -16.72 18.35
N GLY A 24 -19.99 -17.42 19.45
CA GLY A 24 -21.18 -18.25 19.60
C GLY A 24 -22.50 -17.49 19.47
N TRP A 25 -22.54 -16.26 19.97
CA TRP A 25 -23.66 -15.35 19.80
C TRP A 25 -23.78 -14.85 18.36
N LEU A 26 -22.67 -14.43 17.74
CA LEU A 26 -22.68 -13.87 16.40
C LEU A 26 -23.00 -14.95 15.34
N LYS A 27 -22.51 -16.18 15.52
CA LYS A 27 -22.74 -17.29 14.58
C LYS A 27 -24.21 -17.70 14.48
N SER A 28 -25.00 -17.47 15.52
CA SER A 28 -26.44 -17.76 15.53
C SER A 28 -27.28 -16.59 15.01
N ARG A 29 -26.67 -15.44 14.69
CA ARG A 29 -27.43 -14.28 14.18
C ARG A 29 -27.83 -14.48 12.72
N PRO A 30 -29.07 -14.09 12.33
CA PRO A 30 -29.56 -14.25 10.96
C PRO A 30 -28.64 -13.71 9.87
N PRO A 31 -27.97 -12.54 10.01
CA PRO A 31 -27.05 -12.06 8.99
C PRO A 31 -25.90 -13.03 8.71
N VAL A 32 -25.32 -13.66 9.73
CA VAL A 32 -24.19 -14.59 9.56
C VAL A 32 -24.63 -15.86 8.85
N LEU A 33 -25.82 -16.37 9.17
CA LEU A 33 -26.41 -17.53 8.51
C LEU A 33 -26.83 -17.20 7.07
N TYR A 34 -27.32 -15.99 6.83
CA TYR A 34 -27.77 -15.54 5.52
C TYR A 34 -26.62 -15.32 4.53
N PHE A 35 -25.50 -14.72 4.97
CA PHE A 35 -24.35 -14.42 4.13
C PHE A 35 -23.45 -15.63 3.94
N THR A 36 -23.94 -16.64 3.21
CA THR A 36 -23.14 -17.80 2.77
C THR A 36 -21.98 -17.37 1.86
N PRO A 37 -20.91 -18.18 1.70
CA PRO A 37 -19.78 -17.84 0.82
C PRO A 37 -20.21 -17.45 -0.60
N GLU A 38 -21.16 -18.18 -1.19
CA GLU A 38 -21.66 -17.89 -2.53
C GLU A 38 -22.41 -16.57 -2.63
N ARG A 39 -23.21 -16.23 -1.62
CA ARG A 39 -23.93 -14.94 -1.56
C ARG A 39 -22.96 -13.80 -1.38
N ARG A 40 -21.96 -13.93 -0.50
CA ARG A 40 -20.91 -12.90 -0.30
C ARG A 40 -20.12 -12.66 -1.59
N ARG A 41 -19.74 -13.73 -2.30
CA ARG A 41 -19.08 -13.62 -3.62
C ARG A 41 -19.97 -12.94 -4.66
N SER A 42 -21.27 -13.26 -4.68
CA SER A 42 -22.24 -12.61 -5.59
C SER A 42 -22.37 -11.11 -5.30
N ILE A 43 -22.51 -10.73 -4.03
CA ILE A 43 -22.56 -9.31 -3.62
C ILE A 43 -21.27 -8.58 -4.04
N LEU A 44 -20.11 -9.18 -3.79
CA LEU A 44 -18.83 -8.60 -4.19
C LEU A 44 -18.67 -8.51 -5.71
N PHE A 45 -19.22 -9.46 -6.47
CA PHE A 45 -19.22 -9.42 -7.93
C PHE A 45 -20.04 -8.23 -8.45
N PHE A 46 -21.29 -8.07 -8.04
CA PHE A 46 -22.10 -6.91 -8.44
C PHE A 46 -21.51 -5.61 -7.91
N GLY A 47 -20.99 -5.63 -6.69
CA GLY A 47 -20.24 -4.52 -6.11
C GLY A 47 -19.02 -4.13 -6.91
N ALA A 48 -18.33 -5.07 -7.56
CA ALA A 48 -17.18 -4.78 -8.41
C ALA A 48 -17.55 -4.02 -9.68
N PHE A 49 -18.74 -4.27 -10.26
CA PHE A 49 -19.26 -3.47 -11.38
C PHE A 49 -19.51 -2.03 -10.93
N ALA A 50 -20.25 -1.85 -9.83
CA ALA A 50 -20.53 -0.53 -9.28
C ALA A 50 -19.23 0.21 -8.92
N ALA A 51 -18.31 -0.44 -8.21
CA ALA A 51 -17.03 0.13 -7.82
C ALA A 51 -16.16 0.50 -9.04
N GLY A 52 -16.11 -0.37 -10.05
CA GLY A 52 -15.41 -0.10 -11.31
C GLY A 52 -15.97 1.13 -12.02
N MET A 53 -17.30 1.23 -12.10
CA MET A 53 -17.97 2.36 -12.73
C MET A 53 -17.73 3.67 -11.96
N ILE A 54 -18.00 3.66 -10.65
CA ILE A 54 -17.76 4.80 -9.75
C ILE A 54 -16.31 5.26 -9.83
N ALA A 55 -15.35 4.34 -9.86
CA ALA A 55 -13.93 4.67 -9.96
C ALA A 55 -13.57 5.37 -11.27
N LEU A 56 -14.21 5.00 -12.39
CA LEU A 56 -14.00 5.69 -13.67
C LEU A 56 -14.56 7.11 -13.64
N PHE A 57 -15.76 7.32 -13.10
CA PHE A 57 -16.32 8.65 -12.91
C PHE A 57 -15.43 9.53 -12.01
N HIS A 58 -14.99 9.00 -10.86
CA HIS A 58 -14.09 9.72 -9.95
C HIS A 58 -12.74 10.04 -10.60
N ARG A 59 -12.21 9.14 -11.43
CA ARG A 59 -10.93 9.40 -12.13
C ARG A 59 -11.09 10.36 -13.29
N ASN A 60 -12.28 10.47 -13.89
CA ASN A 60 -12.58 11.44 -14.93
C ASN A 60 -12.70 12.87 -14.38
N ALA A 61 -13.23 13.03 -13.15
CA ALA A 61 -13.54 14.34 -12.57
C ALA A 61 -12.37 15.36 -12.56
N PRO A 62 -11.12 15.00 -12.20
CA PRO A 62 -10.00 15.95 -12.23
C PRO A 62 -9.60 16.40 -13.65
N TRP A 63 -10.03 15.68 -14.68
CA TRP A 63 -9.72 15.98 -16.06
C TRP A 63 -10.78 16.86 -16.73
N LYS A 64 -11.87 17.21 -16.05
CA LYS A 64 -12.90 18.14 -16.56
C LYS A 64 -12.32 19.51 -16.97
N ALA A 65 -11.18 19.92 -16.44
CA ALA A 65 -10.51 21.16 -16.85
C ALA A 65 -9.74 21.04 -18.19
N TYR A 66 -9.52 19.82 -18.68
CA TYR A 66 -8.79 19.51 -19.92
C TYR A 66 -9.71 18.89 -20.98
N VAL A 67 -11.02 18.86 -20.71
CA VAL A 67 -12.02 18.03 -21.39
C VAL A 67 -13.34 18.79 -21.39
N ASP A 68 -14.12 18.75 -22.48
CA ASP A 68 -15.41 19.46 -22.52
C ASP A 68 -16.37 19.01 -21.39
N PRO A 69 -17.13 19.95 -20.80
CA PRO A 69 -17.96 19.71 -19.61
C PRO A 69 -19.10 18.69 -19.81
N GLU A 70 -19.48 18.36 -21.05
CA GLU A 70 -20.63 17.50 -21.37
C GLU A 70 -20.32 15.98 -21.43
N ILE A 71 -19.11 15.56 -21.05
CA ILE A 71 -18.63 14.22 -21.44
C ILE A 71 -18.78 13.20 -20.31
N TRP A 72 -20.02 13.00 -19.88
CA TRP A 72 -20.42 11.88 -19.02
C TRP A 72 -20.31 10.52 -19.75
N LEU A 73 -20.19 10.53 -21.08
CA LEU A 73 -20.02 9.34 -21.93
C LEU A 73 -18.64 8.68 -21.81
N VAL A 74 -17.56 9.41 -21.49
CA VAL A 74 -16.20 8.85 -21.46
C VAL A 74 -16.05 7.68 -20.47
N PRO A 75 -16.52 7.78 -19.21
CA PRO A 75 -16.56 6.64 -18.31
C PRO A 75 -17.38 5.46 -18.85
N LEU A 76 -18.52 5.72 -19.50
CA LEU A 76 -19.42 4.69 -20.05
C LEU A 76 -18.79 3.93 -21.22
N ILE A 77 -18.01 4.61 -22.06
CA ILE A 77 -17.21 3.99 -23.14
C ILE A 77 -16.03 3.19 -22.55
N ASN A 78 -15.37 3.73 -21.52
CA ASN A 78 -14.21 3.08 -20.90
C ASN A 78 -14.56 1.81 -20.14
N PHE A 79 -15.74 1.76 -19.52
CA PHE A 79 -16.15 0.61 -18.72
C PHE A 79 -16.16 -0.72 -19.50
N PRO A 80 -16.83 -0.84 -20.67
CA PRO A 80 -16.77 -2.05 -21.49
C PRO A 80 -15.37 -2.31 -22.05
N LEU A 81 -14.57 -1.28 -22.37
CA LEU A 81 -13.17 -1.47 -22.79
C LEU A 81 -12.34 -2.15 -21.70
N PHE A 82 -12.49 -1.73 -20.45
CA PHE A 82 -11.82 -2.37 -19.32
C PHE A 82 -12.34 -3.78 -19.04
N LEU A 83 -13.66 -4.01 -19.12
CA LEU A 83 -14.22 -5.35 -19.01
C LEU A 83 -13.69 -6.29 -20.09
N GLY A 84 -13.61 -5.80 -21.34
CA GLY A 84 -13.01 -6.52 -22.46
C GLY A 84 -11.55 -6.85 -22.19
N LEU A 85 -10.74 -5.87 -21.77
CA LEU A 85 -9.33 -6.10 -21.40
C LEU A 85 -9.20 -7.15 -20.29
N ILE A 86 -9.97 -7.00 -19.21
CA ILE A 86 -9.96 -7.92 -18.07
C ILE A 86 -10.35 -9.34 -18.52
N TYR A 87 -11.35 -9.45 -19.41
CA TYR A 87 -11.78 -10.73 -19.99
C TYR A 87 -10.70 -11.37 -20.86
N LEU A 88 -10.02 -10.59 -21.71
CA LEU A 88 -8.90 -11.07 -22.53
C LEU A 88 -7.75 -11.58 -21.66
N VAL A 89 -7.38 -10.85 -20.60
CA VAL A 89 -6.35 -11.29 -19.66
C VAL A 89 -6.81 -12.54 -18.89
N TYR A 90 -8.09 -12.65 -18.53
CA TYR A 90 -8.65 -13.87 -17.94
C TYR A 90 -8.55 -15.06 -18.90
N LEU A 91 -8.89 -14.90 -20.18
CA LEU A 91 -8.74 -15.96 -21.18
C LEU A 91 -7.28 -16.38 -21.33
N ALA A 92 -6.36 -15.41 -21.36
CA ALA A 92 -4.92 -15.67 -21.40
C ALA A 92 -4.46 -16.44 -20.15
N ALA A 93 -4.93 -16.08 -18.96
CA ALA A 93 -4.61 -16.79 -17.71
C ALA A 93 -5.24 -18.19 -17.67
N LYS A 94 -6.49 -18.36 -18.12
CA LYS A 94 -7.18 -19.65 -18.17
C LYS A 94 -6.49 -20.61 -19.14
N ARG A 95 -6.01 -20.09 -20.27
CA ARG A 95 -5.30 -20.84 -21.32
C ARG A 95 -3.78 -20.63 -21.26
N PHE A 96 -3.23 -20.35 -20.07
CA PHE A 96 -1.83 -19.93 -19.93
C PHE A 96 -0.83 -20.88 -20.59
N ARG A 97 -1.07 -22.20 -20.52
CA ARG A 97 -0.21 -23.21 -21.15
C ARG A 97 -0.12 -23.09 -22.67
N LYS A 98 -1.17 -22.56 -23.33
CA LYS A 98 -1.25 -22.35 -24.77
C LYS A 98 -0.63 -21.02 -25.23
N LEU A 99 -0.19 -20.16 -24.31
CA LEU A 99 0.45 -18.90 -24.67
C LEU A 99 1.84 -19.14 -25.29
N PRO A 100 2.29 -18.26 -26.20
CA PRO A 100 3.65 -18.27 -26.73
C PRO A 100 4.72 -18.37 -25.63
N ALA A 101 5.80 -19.11 -25.89
CA ALA A 101 6.86 -19.35 -24.91
C ALA A 101 7.47 -18.05 -24.36
N ALA A 102 7.62 -17.02 -25.21
CA ALA A 102 8.11 -15.70 -24.80
C ALA A 102 7.22 -15.07 -23.72
N ILE A 103 5.89 -15.12 -23.89
CA ILE A 103 4.91 -14.62 -22.92
C ILE A 103 4.95 -15.47 -21.65
N ARG A 104 4.93 -16.80 -21.77
CA ARG A 104 4.95 -17.70 -20.59
C ARG A 104 6.18 -17.51 -19.70
N ARG A 105 7.35 -17.24 -20.29
CA ARG A 105 8.60 -17.03 -19.53
C ARG A 105 8.62 -15.73 -18.72
N ARG A 106 7.95 -14.69 -19.22
CA ARG A 106 7.93 -13.33 -18.64
C ARG A 106 6.52 -12.73 -18.70
N PRO A 107 5.55 -13.33 -18.01
CA PRO A 107 4.14 -13.07 -18.30
C PRO A 107 3.65 -11.69 -17.82
N HIS A 108 4.39 -11.04 -16.92
CA HIS A 108 4.15 -9.65 -16.53
C HIS A 108 4.64 -8.65 -17.57
N LEU A 109 5.69 -8.95 -18.34
CA LEU A 109 6.28 -7.99 -19.27
C LEU A 109 5.28 -7.54 -20.35
N PRO A 110 4.56 -8.44 -21.05
CA PRO A 110 3.53 -8.03 -22.02
C PRO A 110 2.44 -7.16 -21.42
N LEU A 111 2.03 -7.42 -20.17
CA LEU A 111 1.03 -6.61 -19.48
C LEU A 111 1.52 -5.18 -19.24
N HIS A 112 2.77 -5.02 -18.81
CA HIS A 112 3.39 -3.70 -18.63
C HIS A 112 3.70 -3.01 -19.97
N LEU A 113 4.06 -3.76 -21.01
CA LEU A 113 4.24 -3.24 -22.36
C LEU A 113 2.92 -2.73 -22.95
N LEU A 114 1.79 -3.40 -22.68
CA LEU A 114 0.47 -2.92 -23.09
C LEU A 114 0.18 -1.53 -22.50
N PHE A 115 0.53 -1.30 -21.23
CA PHE A 115 0.40 0.03 -20.62
C PHE A 115 1.26 1.07 -21.33
N TRP A 116 2.53 0.76 -21.60
CA TRP A 116 3.43 1.69 -22.29
C TRP A 116 3.03 1.94 -23.75
N ALA A 117 2.49 0.94 -24.43
CA ALA A 117 1.91 1.08 -25.76
C ALA A 117 0.70 2.03 -25.71
N ALA A 118 -0.22 1.86 -24.76
CA ALA A 118 -1.35 2.78 -24.57
C ALA A 118 -0.89 4.22 -24.27
N MET A 119 0.18 4.41 -23.48
CA MET A 119 0.77 5.74 -23.24
C MET A 119 1.37 6.34 -24.51
N THR A 120 2.05 5.53 -25.32
CA THR A 120 2.63 5.98 -26.59
C THR A 120 1.52 6.43 -27.54
N VAL A 121 0.45 5.64 -27.67
CA VAL A 121 -0.72 6.02 -28.48
C VAL A 121 -1.33 7.32 -27.95
N LEU A 122 -1.42 7.51 -26.62
CA LEU A 122 -1.91 8.76 -26.04
C LEU A 122 -1.05 9.97 -26.41
N TRP A 123 0.28 9.83 -26.35
CA TRP A 123 1.20 10.92 -26.70
C TRP A 123 1.18 11.27 -28.19
N LEU A 124 0.92 10.28 -29.05
CA LEU A 124 0.81 10.48 -30.50
C LEU A 124 -0.58 10.98 -30.93
N THR A 125 -1.60 10.84 -30.08
CA THR A 125 -2.95 11.34 -30.37
C THR A 125 -2.92 12.88 -30.28
N PRO A 126 -3.48 13.62 -31.26
CA PRO A 126 -3.63 15.08 -31.18
C PRO A 126 -4.46 15.54 -29.98
N SER A 127 -4.27 16.78 -29.53
CA SER A 127 -5.01 17.33 -28.38
C SER A 127 -6.48 17.62 -28.68
N ASP A 128 -6.80 17.86 -29.95
CA ASP A 128 -8.10 18.19 -30.53
C ASP A 128 -8.89 16.97 -31.02
N ALA A 129 -8.39 15.74 -30.83
CA ALA A 129 -9.08 14.50 -31.20
C ALA A 129 -10.33 14.17 -30.35
N GLY A 130 -10.93 15.18 -29.71
CA GLY A 130 -12.22 15.14 -29.02
C GLY A 130 -12.41 13.96 -28.07
N LEU A 131 -13.58 13.32 -28.18
CA LEU A 131 -14.02 12.21 -27.33
C LEU A 131 -13.02 11.05 -27.31
N TRP A 132 -12.37 10.76 -28.43
CA TRP A 132 -11.41 9.65 -28.56
C TRP A 132 -10.19 9.87 -27.67
N ARG A 133 -9.58 11.05 -27.72
CA ARG A 133 -8.45 11.40 -26.86
C ARG A 133 -8.80 11.22 -25.39
N GLN A 134 -9.96 11.70 -24.99
CA GLN A 134 -10.39 11.68 -23.60
C GLN A 134 -10.66 10.26 -23.10
N ALA A 135 -11.28 9.44 -23.95
CA ALA A 135 -11.44 8.02 -23.67
C ALA A 135 -10.09 7.35 -23.47
N LEU A 136 -9.10 7.66 -24.32
CA LEU A 136 -7.73 7.14 -24.23
C LEU A 136 -6.97 7.68 -22.99
N VAL A 137 -7.17 8.94 -22.61
CA VAL A 137 -6.64 9.51 -21.36
C VAL A 137 -7.19 8.71 -20.18
N LEU A 138 -8.52 8.60 -20.05
CA LEU A 138 -9.15 7.90 -18.92
C LEU A 138 -8.74 6.43 -18.86
N PHE A 139 -8.67 5.77 -20.02
CA PHE A 139 -8.18 4.40 -20.15
C PHE A 139 -6.77 4.30 -19.59
N THR A 140 -5.85 5.12 -20.10
CA THR A 140 -4.44 4.93 -19.78
C THR A 140 -4.09 5.35 -18.36
N VAL A 141 -4.71 6.42 -17.82
CA VAL A 141 -4.50 6.83 -16.41
C VAL A 141 -5.14 5.87 -15.40
N SER A 142 -6.09 5.04 -15.84
CA SER A 142 -6.75 4.04 -14.99
C SER A 142 -6.05 2.68 -15.03
N LEU A 143 -5.29 2.36 -16.09
CA LEU A 143 -4.55 1.10 -16.21
C LEU A 143 -3.62 0.77 -15.03
N PRO A 144 -2.83 1.71 -14.46
CA PRO A 144 -1.95 1.42 -13.32
C PRO A 144 -2.66 0.80 -12.11
N TYR A 145 -3.96 1.11 -11.92
CA TYR A 145 -4.76 0.52 -10.86
C TYR A 145 -5.00 -0.99 -11.09
N LEU A 146 -5.23 -1.39 -12.33
CA LEU A 146 -5.50 -2.78 -12.71
C LEU A 146 -4.24 -3.59 -12.93
N LEU A 147 -3.15 -2.96 -13.38
CA LEU A 147 -1.92 -3.61 -13.83
C LEU A 147 -1.38 -4.64 -12.82
N TRP A 148 -1.27 -4.27 -11.55
CA TRP A 148 -0.78 -5.15 -10.50
C TRP A 148 -1.74 -6.30 -10.19
N ARG A 149 -3.05 -6.04 -10.23
CA ARG A 149 -4.09 -7.03 -9.96
C ARG A 149 -4.21 -8.04 -11.12
N LEU A 150 -4.11 -7.57 -12.35
CA LEU A 150 -3.98 -8.41 -13.55
C LEU A 150 -2.69 -9.24 -13.51
N GLY A 151 -1.62 -8.71 -12.91
CA GLY A 151 -0.42 -9.50 -12.59
C GLY A 151 -0.74 -10.74 -11.74
N TYR A 152 -1.54 -10.59 -10.68
CA TYR A 152 -1.99 -11.73 -9.86
C TYR A 152 -2.90 -12.71 -10.61
N LEU A 153 -3.75 -12.23 -11.52
CA LEU A 153 -4.55 -13.09 -12.41
C LEU A 153 -3.65 -13.97 -13.28
N ILE A 154 -2.64 -13.37 -13.90
CA ILE A 154 -1.67 -14.06 -14.74
C ILE A 154 -0.83 -15.06 -13.92
N LEU A 155 -0.41 -14.70 -12.70
CA LEU A 155 0.27 -15.64 -11.78
C LEU A 155 -0.60 -16.84 -11.43
N SER A 156 -1.90 -16.63 -11.21
CA SER A 156 -2.86 -17.73 -11.00
C SER A 156 -2.93 -18.64 -12.23
N GLY A 157 -2.92 -18.06 -13.44
CA GLY A 157 -2.81 -18.81 -14.69
C GLY A 157 -1.50 -19.61 -14.82
N GLN A 158 -0.37 -19.01 -14.48
CA GLN A 158 0.94 -19.68 -14.46
C GLN A 158 0.97 -20.87 -13.50
N ARG A 159 0.29 -20.76 -12.35
CA ARG A 159 0.12 -21.84 -11.36
C ARG A 159 -0.97 -22.85 -11.75
N GLY A 160 -1.65 -22.66 -12.88
CA GLY A 160 -2.74 -23.51 -13.36
C GLY A 160 -4.07 -23.35 -12.62
N LYS A 161 -4.17 -22.41 -11.68
CA LYS A 161 -5.35 -22.24 -10.82
C LYS A 161 -6.49 -21.48 -11.50
N ALA A 162 -6.17 -20.59 -12.43
CA ALA A 162 -7.18 -19.84 -13.20
C ALA A 162 -8.00 -20.74 -14.17
N ALA A 163 -7.55 -21.98 -14.44
CA ALA A 163 -8.28 -22.90 -15.29
C ALA A 163 -9.63 -23.33 -14.70
N ALA A 164 -9.68 -23.49 -13.37
CA ALA A 164 -10.85 -23.95 -12.61
C ALA A 164 -11.77 -22.81 -12.14
N SER A 165 -11.38 -21.54 -12.33
CA SER A 165 -12.17 -20.38 -11.90
C SER A 165 -13.05 -19.83 -13.02
N ARG A 166 -14.10 -19.10 -12.63
CA ARG A 166 -14.97 -18.35 -13.55
C ARG A 166 -14.50 -16.90 -13.62
N PHE A 167 -14.86 -16.21 -14.71
CA PHE A 167 -14.55 -14.80 -14.91
C PHE A 167 -15.03 -13.93 -13.72
N ARG A 168 -16.26 -14.19 -13.25
CA ARG A 168 -16.87 -13.49 -12.11
C ARG A 168 -16.03 -13.56 -10.82
N ASP A 169 -15.29 -14.65 -10.62
CA ASP A 169 -14.48 -14.84 -9.42
C ASP A 169 -13.27 -13.91 -9.40
N HIS A 170 -12.88 -13.34 -10.55
CA HIS A 170 -11.75 -12.44 -10.65
C HIS A 170 -12.13 -10.97 -10.56
N LEU A 171 -13.36 -10.58 -10.88
CA LEU A 171 -13.78 -9.18 -10.80
C LEU A 171 -13.73 -8.64 -9.36
N ILE A 172 -14.02 -9.48 -8.36
CA ILE A 172 -14.09 -9.09 -6.94
C ILE A 172 -12.82 -8.40 -6.42
N TYR A 173 -11.62 -8.76 -6.91
CA TYR A 173 -10.35 -8.16 -6.47
C TYR A 173 -9.74 -7.22 -7.53
N LEU A 174 -10.21 -7.31 -8.78
CA LEU A 174 -9.81 -6.40 -9.86
C LEU A 174 -10.44 -5.02 -9.66
N TRP A 175 -11.72 -4.97 -9.28
CA TRP A 175 -12.41 -3.77 -8.80
C TRP A 175 -13.03 -4.02 -7.42
N PRO A 176 -12.22 -3.95 -6.35
CA PRO A 176 -12.69 -4.25 -5.01
C PRO A 176 -13.76 -3.27 -4.53
N LEU A 177 -14.93 -3.79 -4.15
CA LEU A 177 -16.00 -3.02 -3.50
C LEU A 177 -15.54 -2.37 -2.19
N TRP A 178 -14.64 -3.04 -1.46
CA TRP A 178 -14.04 -2.51 -0.24
C TRP A 178 -13.03 -1.38 -0.50
N GLY A 179 -12.86 -0.95 -1.76
CA GLY A 179 -11.93 0.08 -2.16
C GLY A 179 -10.49 -0.41 -2.29
N GLY A 180 -9.60 0.52 -2.61
CA GLY A 180 -8.17 0.23 -2.65
C GLY A 180 -7.37 1.28 -3.40
N THR A 181 -6.04 1.10 -3.37
CA THR A 181 -5.09 1.93 -4.10
C THR A 181 -4.51 1.14 -5.28
N ASN A 182 -3.42 1.63 -5.89
CA ASN A 182 -2.66 0.83 -6.84
C ASN A 182 -2.06 -0.43 -6.19
N THR A 183 -1.91 -0.46 -4.86
CA THR A 183 -1.58 -1.69 -4.12
C THR A 183 -2.78 -2.64 -4.13
N PRO A 184 -2.60 -3.90 -4.57
CA PRO A 184 -3.68 -4.89 -4.63
C PRO A 184 -3.92 -5.52 -3.24
N PHE A 185 -4.72 -4.84 -2.40
CA PHE A 185 -5.20 -5.41 -1.13
C PHE A 185 -6.05 -6.66 -1.42
N GLY A 186 -5.72 -7.77 -0.75
CA GLY A 186 -6.30 -9.08 -1.05
C GLY A 186 -5.56 -9.87 -2.15
N LYS A 187 -4.52 -9.30 -2.78
CA LYS A 187 -3.67 -9.91 -3.82
C LYS A 187 -4.45 -10.39 -5.06
N GLY A 188 -5.09 -11.55 -4.97
CA GLY A 188 -5.89 -12.19 -6.02
C GLY A 188 -6.65 -13.42 -5.50
N LEU A 189 -7.43 -14.06 -6.38
CA LEU A 189 -8.36 -15.14 -6.02
C LEU A 189 -7.68 -16.33 -5.30
N ASP A 190 -6.46 -16.69 -5.68
CA ASP A 190 -5.69 -17.78 -5.03
C ASP A 190 -5.45 -17.53 -3.54
N TYR A 191 -5.26 -16.28 -3.15
CA TYR A 191 -5.05 -15.88 -1.77
C TYR A 191 -6.40 -15.77 -1.04
N LEU A 192 -7.36 -15.07 -1.66
CA LEU A 192 -8.69 -14.87 -1.08
C LEU A 192 -9.39 -16.19 -0.79
N SER A 193 -9.38 -17.14 -1.72
CA SER A 193 -10.04 -18.44 -1.56
C SER A 193 -9.46 -19.28 -0.40
N ARG A 194 -8.19 -19.06 -0.04
CA ARG A 194 -7.56 -19.72 1.13
C ARG A 194 -7.94 -19.08 2.46
N CYS A 195 -8.29 -17.79 2.44
CA CYS A 195 -8.68 -17.03 3.62
C CYS A 195 -10.20 -16.94 3.80
N GLU A 196 -10.99 -17.48 2.87
CA GLU A 196 -12.44 -17.38 2.90
C GLU A 196 -13.05 -18.31 3.96
N ALA A 197 -13.89 -17.73 4.81
CA ALA A 197 -14.67 -18.45 5.79
C ALA A 197 -15.73 -19.32 5.14
N LYS A 198 -15.63 -20.64 5.32
CA LYS A 198 -16.57 -21.61 4.73
C LYS A 198 -17.72 -21.99 5.67
N THR A 199 -17.58 -21.73 6.96
CA THR A 199 -18.58 -22.05 7.99
C THR A 199 -19.11 -20.77 8.66
N PRO A 200 -20.32 -20.80 9.25
CA PRO A 200 -20.87 -19.66 10.00
C PRO A 200 -19.95 -19.21 11.14
N GLU A 201 -19.31 -20.15 11.84
CA GLU A 201 -18.36 -19.82 12.91
C GLU A 201 -17.12 -19.11 12.38
N ALA A 202 -16.50 -19.65 11.32
CA ALA A 202 -15.35 -18.98 10.70
C ALA A 202 -15.72 -17.59 10.17
N TYR A 203 -16.96 -17.44 9.70
CA TYR A 203 -17.45 -16.14 9.23
C TYR A 203 -17.63 -15.16 10.38
N ALA A 204 -18.24 -15.57 11.49
CA ALA A 204 -18.35 -14.77 12.70
C ALA A 204 -16.97 -14.31 13.23
N ARG A 205 -15.98 -15.21 13.28
CA ARG A 205 -14.59 -14.86 13.64
C ARG A 205 -14.00 -13.82 12.69
N SER A 206 -14.19 -13.99 11.37
CA SER A 206 -13.73 -13.03 10.37
C SER A 206 -14.39 -11.66 10.54
N VAL A 207 -15.71 -11.61 10.77
CA VAL A 207 -16.46 -10.36 11.01
C VAL A 207 -15.92 -9.64 12.24
N LEU A 208 -15.80 -10.31 13.39
CA LEU A 208 -15.26 -9.68 14.60
C LEU A 208 -13.82 -9.19 14.42
N ALA A 209 -12.99 -9.99 13.74
CA ALA A 209 -11.62 -9.60 13.41
C ALA A 209 -11.56 -8.42 12.42
N GLY A 210 -12.57 -8.25 11.56
CA GLY A 210 -12.76 -7.09 10.69
C GLY A 210 -13.20 -5.85 11.46
N THR A 211 -14.24 -5.98 12.28
CA THR A 211 -14.73 -4.92 13.18
C THR A 211 -13.61 -4.37 14.06
N LYS A 212 -12.77 -5.25 14.62
CA LYS A 212 -11.59 -4.82 15.39
C LYS A 212 -10.66 -3.91 14.59
N LEU A 213 -10.39 -4.23 13.31
CA LEU A 213 -9.55 -3.38 12.48
C LEU A 213 -10.23 -2.05 12.18
N LEU A 214 -11.55 -2.03 11.95
CA LEU A 214 -12.30 -0.79 11.71
C LEU A 214 -12.33 0.11 12.95
N LEU A 215 -12.48 -0.45 14.15
CA LEU A 215 -12.33 0.32 15.39
C LEU A 215 -10.92 0.90 15.54
N LEU A 216 -9.88 0.14 15.15
CA LEU A 216 -8.52 0.67 15.11
C LEU A 216 -8.35 1.79 14.07
N VAL A 217 -9.06 1.76 12.94
CA VAL A 217 -9.07 2.88 11.98
C VAL A 217 -9.57 4.14 12.67
N LEU A 218 -10.73 4.07 13.34
CA LEU A 218 -11.29 5.21 14.06
C LEU A 218 -10.32 5.74 15.12
N LEU A 219 -9.66 4.85 15.85
CA LEU A 219 -8.65 5.24 16.84
C LEU A 219 -7.45 5.97 16.21
N TRP A 220 -6.95 5.49 15.07
CA TRP A 220 -5.82 6.13 14.39
C TRP A 220 -6.20 7.44 13.71
N GLU A 221 -7.41 7.56 13.17
CA GLU A 221 -7.92 8.84 12.67
C GLU A 221 -8.12 9.84 13.81
N ALA A 222 -8.65 9.43 14.96
CA ALA A 222 -8.75 10.27 16.14
C ALA A 222 -7.36 10.71 16.64
N ALA A 223 -6.38 9.80 16.66
CA ALA A 223 -5.01 10.13 17.02
C ALA A 223 -4.39 11.15 16.06
N LYS A 224 -4.60 11.01 14.74
CA LYS A 224 -4.18 12.01 13.75
C LYS A 224 -4.90 13.34 13.97
N LEU A 225 -6.20 13.34 14.28
CA LEU A 225 -6.94 14.56 14.59
C LEU A 225 -6.35 15.28 15.82
N VAL A 226 -6.05 14.55 16.89
CA VAL A 226 -5.40 15.09 18.09
C VAL A 226 -4.00 15.63 17.77
N MET A 227 -3.18 14.88 17.02
CA MET A 227 -1.86 15.34 16.59
C MET A 227 -1.96 16.61 15.73
N GLY A 228 -2.93 16.68 14.82
CA GLY A 228 -3.19 17.84 13.98
C GLY A 228 -3.43 19.12 14.79
N ALA A 229 -4.23 19.03 15.85
CA ALA A 229 -4.52 20.16 16.71
C ALA A 229 -3.42 20.42 17.75
N ALA A 230 -3.13 19.46 18.63
CA ALA A 230 -2.23 19.66 19.77
C ALA A 230 -0.76 19.85 19.36
N ILE A 231 -0.29 19.14 18.34
CA ILE A 231 1.12 19.13 17.95
C ILE A 231 1.38 20.14 16.84
N TYR A 232 0.62 20.03 15.75
CA TYR A 232 0.88 20.83 14.55
C TYR A 232 0.18 22.18 14.53
N GLY A 233 -0.83 22.40 15.38
CA GLY A 233 -1.62 23.64 15.37
C GLY A 233 -2.33 23.88 14.04
N ASP A 234 -2.82 22.82 13.37
CA ASP A 234 -3.45 22.94 12.06
C ASP A 234 -4.75 23.77 12.16
N PRO A 235 -4.84 24.97 11.53
CA PRO A 235 -6.00 25.83 11.62
C PRO A 235 -7.26 25.23 10.99
N LYS A 236 -7.11 24.21 10.13
CA LYS A 236 -8.24 23.50 9.54
C LYS A 236 -8.79 22.39 10.45
N ASN A 237 -8.12 22.13 11.58
CA ASN A 237 -8.53 21.09 12.50
C ASN A 237 -9.60 21.60 13.47
N PRO A 238 -10.79 20.98 13.51
CA PRO A 238 -11.88 21.45 14.37
C PRO A 238 -11.56 21.35 15.88
N LEU A 239 -10.64 20.49 16.31
CA LEU A 239 -10.27 20.40 17.72
C LEU A 239 -9.46 21.62 18.20
N LEU A 240 -8.74 22.29 17.29
CA LEU A 240 -7.90 23.43 17.68
C LEU A 240 -8.75 24.59 18.20
N SER A 241 -9.84 24.92 17.52
CA SER A 241 -10.76 25.96 17.98
C SER A 241 -11.48 25.58 19.27
N GLN A 242 -11.87 24.31 19.42
CA GLN A 242 -12.50 23.79 20.64
C GLN A 242 -11.56 23.83 21.85
N TRP A 243 -10.24 23.73 21.62
CA TRP A 243 -9.23 23.84 22.67
C TRP A 243 -8.68 25.26 22.83
N GLY A 244 -9.40 26.29 22.35
CA GLY A 244 -9.00 27.68 22.54
C GLY A 244 -7.73 28.09 21.79
N GLY A 245 -7.32 27.34 20.75
CA GLY A 245 -6.13 27.63 19.95
C GLY A 245 -4.82 27.13 20.55
N TYR A 246 -4.83 26.46 21.71
CA TYR A 246 -3.60 25.95 22.33
C TYR A 246 -3.00 24.78 21.53
N SER A 247 -1.73 24.92 21.15
CA SER A 247 -0.94 23.87 20.50
C SER A 247 0.55 24.06 20.75
N LEU A 248 1.34 23.01 20.49
CA LEU A 248 2.81 23.09 20.49
C LEU A 248 3.37 23.84 19.28
N ALA A 249 2.54 24.10 18.26
CA ALA A 249 2.90 24.77 17.00
C ALA A 249 4.16 24.19 16.32
N ILE A 250 4.38 22.88 16.44
CA ILE A 250 5.53 22.24 15.78
C ILE A 250 5.23 22.18 14.29
N PRO A 251 6.08 22.74 13.41
CA PRO A 251 5.80 22.73 11.98
C PRO A 251 5.89 21.32 11.38
N ARG A 252 5.07 21.05 10.37
CA ARG A 252 5.18 19.82 9.56
C ARG A 252 6.52 19.81 8.82
N LEU A 253 7.11 18.63 8.61
CA LEU A 253 8.44 18.48 7.99
C LEU A 253 8.55 19.20 6.64
N LYS A 254 7.47 19.16 5.83
CA LYS A 254 7.43 19.83 4.52
C LYS A 254 7.63 21.35 4.59
N TYR A 255 7.23 21.99 5.69
CA TYR A 255 7.38 23.44 5.88
C TYR A 255 8.78 23.77 6.37
N VAL A 256 9.29 22.98 7.34
CA VAL A 256 10.67 23.13 7.83
C VAL A 256 11.69 22.95 6.71
N ALA A 257 11.48 21.96 5.85
CA ALA A 257 12.37 21.73 4.71
C ALA A 257 12.26 22.82 3.63
N ALA A 258 11.07 23.41 3.43
CA ALA A 258 10.89 24.46 2.44
C ALA A 258 11.57 25.78 2.87
N ASP A 259 11.59 26.05 4.17
CA ASP A 259 12.17 27.25 4.75
C ASP A 259 13.01 26.91 5.98
N ASN A 260 14.29 26.61 5.73
CA ASN A 260 15.27 26.24 6.76
C ASN A 260 15.55 27.36 7.79
N SER A 261 15.07 28.59 7.56
CA SER A 261 15.29 29.70 8.47
C SER A 261 14.37 29.69 9.70
N LEU A 262 13.27 28.93 9.65
CA LEU A 262 12.18 29.03 10.62
C LEU A 262 12.29 28.10 11.83
N ALA A 263 13.21 27.13 11.86
CA ALA A 263 13.26 26.11 12.92
C ALA A 263 14.64 25.91 13.52
N SER A 264 14.69 25.77 14.84
CA SER A 264 15.88 25.31 15.55
C SER A 264 16.17 23.84 15.22
N LEU A 265 17.42 23.41 15.43
CA LEU A 265 17.84 22.03 15.17
C LEU A 265 16.98 20.99 15.93
N PRO A 266 16.66 21.16 17.23
CA PRO A 266 15.77 20.24 17.93
C PRO A 266 14.36 20.17 17.34
N VAL A 267 13.79 21.31 16.94
CA VAL A 267 12.46 21.37 16.31
C VAL A 267 12.48 20.64 14.97
N THR A 268 13.56 20.77 14.21
CA THR A 268 13.72 20.07 12.92
C THR A 268 13.73 18.55 13.09
N TRP A 269 14.51 18.04 14.05
CA TRP A 269 14.53 16.61 14.39
C TRP A 269 13.19 16.12 14.94
N LEU A 270 12.54 16.90 15.80
CA LEU A 270 11.23 16.57 16.33
C LEU A 270 10.19 16.48 15.22
N SER A 271 10.19 17.44 14.28
CA SER A 271 9.32 17.45 13.11
C SER A 271 9.53 16.21 12.24
N LEU A 272 10.77 15.77 12.06
CA LEU A 272 11.13 14.54 11.33
C LEU A 272 10.49 13.29 11.95
N TYR A 273 10.61 13.13 13.27
CA TYR A 273 10.05 11.97 13.97
C TYR A 273 8.52 11.99 14.03
N LEU A 274 7.92 13.17 14.24
CA LEU A 274 6.47 13.33 14.24
C LEU A 274 5.87 13.05 12.86
N GLU A 275 6.56 13.42 11.78
CA GLU A 275 6.16 13.09 10.42
C GLU A 275 6.19 11.57 10.18
N LEU A 276 7.24 10.86 10.64
CA LEU A 276 7.31 9.40 10.57
C LEU A 276 6.13 8.73 11.30
N ILE A 277 5.79 9.21 12.50
CA ILE A 277 4.66 8.69 13.27
C ILE A 277 3.36 8.93 12.51
N TRP A 278 3.16 10.15 12.01
CA TRP A 278 1.98 10.54 11.25
C TRP A 278 1.78 9.66 10.01
N GLU A 279 2.81 9.51 9.17
CA GLU A 279 2.75 8.67 7.97
C GLU A 279 2.48 7.20 8.32
N THR A 280 3.02 6.73 9.44
CA THR A 280 2.77 5.37 9.92
C THR A 280 1.33 5.16 10.35
N LEU A 281 0.73 6.13 11.06
CA LEU A 281 -0.68 6.10 11.41
C LEU A 281 -1.57 6.17 10.18
N ASP A 282 -1.21 6.99 9.19
CA ASP A 282 -1.97 7.12 7.95
C ASP A 282 -1.98 5.82 7.13
N VAL A 283 -0.83 5.17 6.97
CA VAL A 283 -0.76 3.85 6.30
C VAL A 283 -1.49 2.78 7.10
N ALA A 284 -1.41 2.82 8.43
CA ALA A 284 -2.14 1.89 9.29
C ALA A 284 -3.66 2.06 9.13
N ALA A 285 -4.19 3.28 9.25
CA ALA A 285 -5.61 3.59 9.11
C ALA A 285 -6.14 3.18 7.73
N ASN A 286 -5.53 3.66 6.65
CA ASN A 286 -5.95 3.31 5.29
C ASN A 286 -5.92 1.80 5.04
N GLY A 287 -4.82 1.14 5.42
CA GLY A 287 -4.69 -0.31 5.25
C GLY A 287 -5.67 -1.11 6.10
N HIS A 288 -5.93 -0.70 7.34
CA HIS A 288 -6.89 -1.37 8.23
C HIS A 288 -8.33 -1.19 7.74
N GLY A 289 -8.67 -0.06 7.11
CA GLY A 289 -9.97 0.17 6.48
C GLY A 289 -10.26 -0.87 5.39
N PHE A 290 -9.33 -1.03 4.43
CA PHE A 290 -9.49 -2.00 3.35
C PHE A 290 -9.56 -3.44 3.86
N ILE A 291 -8.68 -3.82 4.79
CA ILE A 291 -8.65 -5.18 5.34
C ILE A 291 -9.85 -5.45 6.27
N GLY A 292 -10.26 -4.47 7.05
CA GLY A 292 -11.47 -4.53 7.87
C GLY A 292 -12.69 -4.83 7.02
N GLY A 293 -12.89 -4.05 5.93
CA GLY A 293 -13.97 -4.29 4.97
C GLY A 293 -13.92 -5.69 4.35
N LEU A 294 -12.74 -6.13 3.89
CA LEU A 294 -12.57 -7.45 3.30
C LEU A 294 -12.89 -8.60 4.29
N ARG A 295 -12.53 -8.42 5.57
CA ARG A 295 -12.85 -9.37 6.66
C ARG A 295 -14.34 -9.40 7.01
N LEU A 296 -15.05 -8.29 6.89
CA LEU A 296 -16.52 -8.26 7.02
C LEU A 296 -17.21 -9.13 5.96
N PHE A 297 -16.62 -9.30 4.78
CA PHE A 297 -17.10 -10.24 3.75
C PHE A 297 -16.60 -11.69 3.93
N GLY A 298 -15.98 -12.00 5.07
CA GLY A 298 -15.57 -13.35 5.43
C GLY A 298 -14.23 -13.78 4.88
N PHE A 299 -13.41 -12.85 4.36
CA PHE A 299 -12.04 -13.15 3.96
C PHE A 299 -11.09 -12.76 5.09
N ASN A 300 -10.66 -13.75 5.89
CA ASN A 300 -9.77 -13.55 7.04
C ASN A 300 -8.30 -13.36 6.61
N VAL A 301 -8.07 -12.35 5.78
CA VAL A 301 -6.75 -12.02 5.23
C VAL A 301 -5.87 -11.32 6.27
N PHE A 302 -4.56 -11.30 6.03
CA PHE A 302 -3.60 -10.69 6.96
C PHE A 302 -3.75 -9.15 7.01
N ARG A 303 -3.45 -8.56 8.17
CA ARG A 303 -3.49 -7.09 8.34
C ARG A 303 -2.40 -6.40 7.52
N ASN A 304 -2.67 -5.16 7.09
CA ASN A 304 -1.69 -4.40 6.30
C ASN A 304 -0.45 -3.99 7.12
N THR A 305 -0.67 -3.63 8.39
CA THR A 305 0.36 -3.04 9.24
C THR A 305 0.31 -3.69 10.63
N TYR A 306 1.46 -3.89 11.26
CA TYR A 306 1.54 -4.44 12.62
C TYR A 306 2.69 -3.88 13.45
N LYS A 307 2.39 -2.95 14.37
CA LYS A 307 3.36 -2.37 15.31
C LYS A 307 4.71 -1.98 14.65
N PRO A 308 4.72 -1.29 13.50
CA PRO A 308 5.97 -0.95 12.79
C PRO A 308 6.88 -0.05 13.62
N LEU A 309 6.33 0.85 14.44
CA LEU A 309 7.11 1.72 15.33
C LEU A 309 7.83 0.97 16.46
N LEU A 310 7.55 -0.32 16.67
CA LEU A 310 8.26 -1.19 17.61
C LEU A 310 9.24 -2.14 16.91
N ALA A 311 9.58 -1.87 15.66
CA ALA A 311 10.55 -2.67 14.93
C ALA A 311 11.97 -2.42 15.42
N GLU A 312 12.76 -3.49 15.48
CA GLU A 312 14.14 -3.43 16.00
C GLU A 312 15.20 -3.47 14.89
N SER A 313 14.77 -3.55 13.63
CA SER A 313 15.63 -3.48 12.46
C SER A 313 14.88 -2.94 11.25
N THR A 314 15.63 -2.51 10.23
CA THR A 314 15.05 -1.96 8.99
C THR A 314 14.21 -3.01 8.25
N ILE A 315 14.68 -4.26 8.19
CA ILE A 315 13.92 -5.37 7.58
C ILE A 315 12.67 -5.70 8.40
N ASP A 316 12.74 -5.67 9.72
CA ASP A 316 11.59 -5.91 10.60
C ASP A 316 10.52 -4.82 10.40
N TYR A 317 10.92 -3.54 10.34
CA TYR A 317 10.00 -2.43 10.05
C TYR A 317 9.32 -2.62 8.70
N TRP A 318 10.10 -2.90 7.65
CA TRP A 318 9.56 -3.09 6.31
C TRP A 318 8.60 -4.29 6.22
N SER A 319 8.88 -5.35 6.98
CA SER A 319 7.97 -6.51 7.08
C SER A 319 6.63 -6.18 7.74
N ARG A 320 6.61 -5.18 8.64
CA ARG A 320 5.47 -4.78 9.47
C ARG A 320 4.70 -3.58 8.96
N TYR A 321 5.30 -2.72 8.14
CA TYR A 321 4.76 -1.41 7.78
C TYR A 321 3.67 -1.47 6.70
N TYR A 322 3.93 -2.18 5.59
CA TYR A 322 3.04 -2.19 4.43
C TYR A 322 3.02 -3.57 3.74
N TYR A 323 2.38 -4.54 4.39
CA TYR A 323 2.38 -5.96 4.00
C TYR A 323 2.02 -6.18 2.53
N TYR A 324 0.90 -5.64 2.03
CA TYR A 324 0.45 -5.94 0.67
C TYR A 324 1.37 -5.35 -0.41
N PHE A 325 1.93 -4.17 -0.17
CA PHE A 325 2.92 -3.57 -1.05
C PHE A 325 4.23 -4.37 -1.04
N LYS A 326 4.69 -4.76 0.16
CA LYS A 326 5.87 -5.61 0.35
C LYS A 326 5.74 -6.93 -0.43
N GLU A 327 4.61 -7.60 -0.30
CA GLU A 327 4.33 -8.87 -0.99
C GLU A 327 4.27 -8.70 -2.51
N LEU A 328 3.70 -7.59 -3.01
CA LEU A 328 3.71 -7.27 -4.44
C LEU A 328 5.16 -7.17 -4.96
N MET A 329 6.03 -6.47 -4.24
CA MET A 329 7.45 -6.36 -4.60
C MET A 329 8.15 -7.72 -4.55
N PHE A 330 7.81 -8.55 -3.58
CA PHE A 330 8.41 -9.87 -3.44
C PHE A 330 8.01 -10.83 -4.55
N GLU A 331 6.71 -10.94 -4.83
CA GLU A 331 6.18 -11.86 -5.84
C GLU A 331 6.60 -11.46 -7.27
N LEU A 332 6.68 -10.16 -7.56
CA LEU A 332 6.94 -9.68 -8.92
C LEU A 332 8.41 -9.35 -9.22
N PHE A 333 9.21 -9.03 -8.21
CA PHE A 333 10.61 -8.61 -8.42
C PHE A 333 11.61 -9.46 -7.62
N PHE A 334 11.40 -9.65 -6.31
CA PHE A 334 12.36 -10.38 -5.48
C PHE A 334 12.52 -11.84 -5.91
N PHE A 335 11.44 -12.64 -5.86
CA PHE A 335 11.51 -14.08 -6.15
C PHE A 335 11.91 -14.37 -7.59
N PRO A 336 11.39 -13.67 -8.62
CA PRO A 336 11.85 -13.88 -9.99
C PRO A 336 13.35 -13.63 -10.15
N THR A 337 13.91 -12.64 -9.44
CA THR A 337 15.35 -12.35 -9.48
C THR A 337 16.15 -13.41 -8.72
N TYR A 338 15.73 -13.72 -7.49
CA TYR A 338 16.38 -14.67 -6.59
C TYR A 338 16.46 -16.09 -7.17
N LEU A 339 15.38 -16.56 -7.79
CA LEU A 339 15.31 -17.92 -8.30
C LEU A 339 16.04 -18.09 -9.64
N ARG A 340 16.29 -17.01 -10.38
CA ARG A 340 16.85 -17.07 -11.75
C ARG A 340 18.32 -16.70 -11.82
N TYR A 341 18.76 -15.67 -11.11
CA TYR A 341 20.09 -15.09 -11.30
C TYR A 341 21.05 -15.37 -10.14
N PHE A 342 22.36 -15.26 -10.42
CA PHE A 342 23.46 -15.30 -9.45
C PHE A 342 23.47 -16.49 -8.48
N LYS A 343 22.99 -17.67 -8.92
CA LYS A 343 22.87 -18.88 -8.08
C LYS A 343 24.18 -19.29 -7.40
N ALA A 344 25.32 -19.05 -8.06
CA ALA A 344 26.66 -19.36 -7.54
C ALA A 344 27.14 -18.40 -6.42
N TYR A 345 26.53 -17.22 -6.26
CA TYR A 345 26.99 -16.20 -5.31
C TYR A 345 25.85 -15.79 -4.37
N PRO A 346 25.61 -16.52 -3.25
CA PRO A 346 24.42 -16.34 -2.41
C PRO A 346 24.21 -14.91 -1.89
N LYS A 347 25.27 -14.23 -1.46
CA LYS A 347 25.22 -12.84 -0.99
C LYS A 347 24.83 -11.88 -2.10
N PHE A 348 25.44 -12.03 -3.28
CA PHE A 348 25.14 -11.19 -4.44
C PHE A 348 23.73 -11.46 -5.00
N ARG A 349 23.30 -12.72 -5.00
CA ARG A 349 21.92 -13.11 -5.32
C ARG A 349 20.91 -12.42 -4.40
N MET A 350 21.19 -12.40 -3.09
CA MET A 350 20.33 -11.72 -2.13
C MET A 350 20.32 -10.21 -2.37
N PHE A 351 21.50 -9.60 -2.55
CA PHE A 351 21.63 -8.18 -2.90
C PHE A 351 20.81 -7.82 -4.15
N ALA A 352 21.04 -8.53 -5.25
CA ALA A 352 20.34 -8.29 -6.52
C ALA A 352 18.82 -8.44 -6.38
N SER A 353 18.36 -9.39 -5.57
CA SER A 353 16.91 -9.61 -5.34
C SER A 353 16.29 -8.52 -4.49
N VAL A 354 16.98 -8.07 -3.44
CA VAL A 354 16.57 -6.90 -2.64
C VAL A 354 16.55 -5.67 -3.53
N PHE A 355 17.59 -5.44 -4.34
CA PHE A 355 17.68 -4.30 -5.24
C PHE A 355 16.55 -4.31 -6.27
N ALA A 356 16.27 -5.47 -6.89
CA ALA A 356 15.15 -5.61 -7.83
C ALA A 356 13.80 -5.23 -7.19
N ALA A 357 13.56 -5.60 -5.92
CA ALA A 357 12.31 -5.31 -5.24
C ALA A 357 12.24 -3.90 -4.63
N ALA A 358 13.19 -3.56 -3.76
CA ALA A 358 13.19 -2.34 -2.98
C ALA A 358 13.66 -1.11 -3.76
N PHE A 359 14.47 -1.29 -4.82
CA PHE A 359 14.86 -0.22 -5.73
C PHE A 359 14.01 -0.24 -7.01
N VAL A 360 14.19 -1.22 -7.90
CA VAL A 360 13.59 -1.19 -9.25
C VAL A 360 12.08 -1.27 -9.18
N GLY A 361 11.52 -2.27 -8.50
CA GLY A 361 10.08 -2.46 -8.38
C GLY A 361 9.40 -1.31 -7.66
N ASN A 362 10.00 -0.81 -6.58
CA ASN A 362 9.49 0.33 -5.83
C ASN A 362 9.50 1.61 -6.68
N MET A 363 10.61 1.92 -7.35
CA MET A 363 10.71 3.08 -8.24
C MET A 363 9.68 2.99 -9.37
N TYR A 364 9.56 1.83 -10.00
CA TYR A 364 8.60 1.60 -11.07
C TYR A 364 7.14 1.71 -10.59
N TYR A 365 6.82 1.21 -9.40
CA TYR A 365 5.52 1.42 -8.76
C TYR A 365 5.18 2.92 -8.60
N HIS A 366 6.17 3.74 -8.20
CA HIS A 366 5.98 5.17 -8.07
C HIS A 366 5.88 5.91 -9.41
N VAL A 367 6.60 5.48 -10.44
CA VAL A 367 6.41 5.97 -11.82
C VAL A 367 4.94 5.78 -12.23
N LEU A 368 4.40 4.57 -12.06
CA LEU A 368 3.02 4.27 -12.42
C LEU A 368 1.97 5.01 -11.58
N ARG A 369 2.34 5.52 -10.39
CA ARG A 369 1.46 6.38 -9.57
C ARG A 369 1.38 7.82 -10.09
N GLU A 370 2.40 8.28 -10.83
CA GLU A 370 2.46 9.63 -11.42
C GLU A 370 1.66 9.74 -12.73
N LYS A 371 0.43 9.24 -12.70
CA LYS A 371 -0.47 9.14 -13.87
C LYS A 371 -0.70 10.49 -14.57
N ASN A 372 -0.80 11.59 -13.83
CA ASN A 372 -1.04 12.91 -14.42
C ASN A 372 0.18 13.42 -15.18
N GLY A 373 1.38 13.26 -14.59
CA GLY A 373 2.64 13.68 -15.23
C GLY A 373 2.96 12.82 -16.46
N LEU A 374 2.70 11.51 -16.38
CA LEU A 374 2.86 10.59 -17.51
C LEU A 374 1.87 10.88 -18.64
N ALA A 375 0.57 11.01 -18.36
CA ALA A 375 -0.42 11.27 -19.40
C ALA A 375 -0.20 12.61 -20.12
N ALA A 376 0.28 13.63 -19.39
CA ALA A 376 0.58 14.93 -19.96
C ALA A 376 1.94 15.00 -20.71
N GLY A 377 2.73 13.91 -20.74
CA GLY A 377 4.07 13.92 -21.36
C GLY A 377 5.08 14.84 -20.66
N GLN A 378 4.81 15.26 -19.42
CA GLN A 378 5.61 16.26 -18.70
C GLN A 378 6.84 15.63 -18.04
N PHE A 379 7.76 15.05 -18.83
CA PHE A 379 8.93 14.31 -18.32
C PHE A 379 9.81 15.14 -17.36
N ARG A 380 9.99 16.44 -17.62
CA ARG A 380 10.74 17.33 -16.70
C ARG A 380 10.05 17.46 -15.33
N ARG A 381 8.73 17.51 -15.28
CA ARG A 381 7.97 17.53 -14.02
C ARG A 381 8.03 16.18 -13.33
N LEU A 382 7.90 15.10 -14.10
CA LEU A 382 8.05 13.73 -13.61
C LEU A 382 9.43 13.54 -12.96
N TRP A 383 10.51 13.95 -13.63
CA TRP A 383 11.87 13.88 -13.10
C TRP A 383 12.07 14.71 -11.85
N ARG A 384 11.54 15.94 -11.79
CA ARG A 384 11.61 16.75 -10.55
C ARG A 384 10.93 16.07 -9.36
N ARG A 385 9.83 15.34 -9.60
CA ARG A 385 9.07 14.65 -8.55
C ARG A 385 9.69 13.29 -8.18
N LEU A 386 10.22 12.56 -9.15
CA LEU A 386 10.72 11.19 -8.99
C LEU A 386 12.23 11.10 -8.78
N GLY A 387 13.01 12.12 -9.14
CA GLY A 387 14.45 12.17 -8.95
C GLY A 387 14.87 11.93 -7.50
N PRO A 388 14.29 12.63 -6.50
CA PRO A 388 14.54 12.34 -5.09
C PRO A 388 14.17 10.90 -4.68
N ARG A 389 13.17 10.31 -5.34
CA ARG A 389 12.72 8.95 -5.06
C ARG A 389 13.77 7.90 -5.45
N ILE A 390 14.64 8.19 -6.42
CA ILE A 390 15.78 7.32 -6.77
C ILE A 390 16.70 7.16 -5.56
N TRP A 391 17.05 8.27 -4.91
CA TRP A 391 17.86 8.27 -3.69
C TRP A 391 17.16 7.56 -2.53
N TYR A 392 15.87 7.84 -2.33
CA TYR A 392 15.04 7.09 -1.38
C TYR A 392 15.15 5.58 -1.62
N CYS A 393 14.90 5.14 -2.85
CA CYS A 393 14.90 3.73 -3.22
C CYS A 393 16.29 3.09 -3.05
N LEU A 394 17.37 3.82 -3.34
CA LEU A 394 18.74 3.34 -3.22
C LEU A 394 19.11 3.12 -1.76
N ILE A 395 18.97 4.16 -0.94
CA ILE A 395 19.25 4.11 0.49
C ILE A 395 18.37 3.02 1.13
N PHE A 396 17.10 2.98 0.76
CA PHE A 396 16.15 1.97 1.25
C PHE A 396 16.61 0.54 0.94
N ALA A 397 16.98 0.25 -0.31
CA ALA A 397 17.45 -1.08 -0.71
C ALA A 397 18.74 -1.48 0.00
N LEU A 398 19.69 -0.55 0.15
CA LEU A 398 20.94 -0.78 0.86
C LEU A 398 20.69 -1.07 2.35
N GLY A 399 19.85 -0.27 3.02
CA GLY A 399 19.51 -0.48 4.42
C GLY A 399 18.80 -1.81 4.67
N ILE A 400 17.91 -2.24 3.76
CA ILE A 400 17.29 -3.57 3.84
C ILE A 400 18.35 -4.67 3.68
N PHE A 401 19.20 -4.58 2.67
CA PHE A 401 20.24 -5.58 2.43
C PHE A 401 21.21 -5.71 3.61
N ILE A 402 21.74 -4.58 4.10
CA ILE A 402 22.64 -4.55 5.27
C ILE A 402 21.92 -5.11 6.50
N SER A 403 20.66 -4.74 6.72
CA SER A 403 19.85 -5.27 7.82
C SER A 403 19.64 -6.78 7.73
N MET A 404 19.46 -7.35 6.53
CA MET A 404 19.37 -8.79 6.33
C MET A 404 20.69 -9.50 6.62
N LEU A 405 21.83 -8.94 6.20
CA LEU A 405 23.16 -9.49 6.52
C LEU A 405 23.42 -9.50 8.02
N HIS A 406 23.02 -8.45 8.74
CA HIS A 406 23.15 -8.39 10.20
C HIS A 406 22.25 -9.41 10.90
N GLN A 407 21.03 -9.61 10.39
CA GLN A 407 20.10 -10.58 10.97
C GLN A 407 20.59 -12.02 10.78
N GLN A 408 21.09 -12.37 9.59
CA GLN A 408 21.66 -13.70 9.33
C GLN A 408 22.85 -14.02 10.25
N LYS A 409 23.66 -13.01 10.60
CA LYS A 409 24.76 -13.18 11.58
C LYS A 409 24.27 -13.36 13.01
N ARG A 410 23.05 -12.92 13.33
CA ARG A 410 22.45 -12.98 14.67
C ARG A 410 21.62 -14.24 14.91
N GLU A 411 21.08 -14.87 13.87
CA GLU A 411 20.26 -16.09 13.95
C GLU A 411 20.97 -17.30 14.57
N GLY A 412 22.27 -17.21 14.89
CA GLY A 412 23.03 -18.20 15.67
C GLY A 412 23.37 -17.82 17.12
N LYS A 413 22.85 -16.70 17.66
CA LYS A 413 23.10 -16.28 19.05
C LYS A 413 21.81 -16.38 19.86
N THR A 414 21.81 -17.24 20.88
CA THR A 414 20.71 -17.47 21.81
C THR A 414 20.25 -16.17 22.48
N GLU A 415 18.93 -15.99 22.63
CA GLU A 415 18.35 -14.90 23.42
C GLU A 415 18.95 -14.93 24.83
N THR A 416 19.68 -13.88 25.19
CA THR A 416 20.31 -13.73 26.50
C THR A 416 19.31 -13.12 27.47
N ALA A 417 19.49 -13.38 28.77
CA ALA A 417 18.52 -13.04 29.82
C ALA A 417 18.05 -11.57 29.80
N ASN A 418 16.76 -11.40 30.15
CA ASN A 418 15.95 -10.16 30.18
C ASN A 418 16.47 -9.11 31.18
N THR A 419 17.67 -8.61 30.93
CA THR A 419 18.40 -7.65 31.77
C THR A 419 18.01 -6.21 31.42
N ALA A 420 18.23 -5.27 32.34
CA ALA A 420 18.02 -3.84 32.08
C ALA A 420 18.85 -3.34 30.87
N ARG A 421 20.08 -3.88 30.71
CA ARG A 421 20.96 -3.61 29.57
C ARG A 421 20.34 -4.06 28.24
N GLU A 422 19.64 -5.18 28.22
CA GLU A 422 18.95 -5.66 27.02
C GLU A 422 17.75 -4.78 26.65
N LYS A 423 16.97 -4.34 27.65
CA LYS A 423 15.87 -3.38 27.42
C LYS A 423 16.38 -2.06 26.84
N LEU A 424 17.48 -1.53 27.36
CA LEU A 424 18.11 -0.32 26.82
C LEU A 424 18.64 -0.54 25.39
N SER A 425 19.28 -1.68 25.13
CA SER A 425 19.72 -2.06 23.77
C SER A 425 18.55 -2.13 22.79
N LYS A 426 17.43 -2.69 23.22
CA LYS A 426 16.19 -2.76 22.42
C LYS A 426 15.64 -1.37 22.10
N LEU A 427 15.57 -0.47 23.09
CA LEU A 427 15.17 0.92 22.86
C LEU A 427 16.11 1.62 21.89
N GLY A 428 17.43 1.42 22.02
CA GLY A 428 18.42 1.94 21.08
C GLY A 428 18.22 1.42 19.65
N ARG A 429 17.89 0.13 19.49
CA ARG A 429 17.56 -0.45 18.17
C ARG A 429 16.30 0.17 17.56
N ILE A 430 15.25 0.37 18.36
CA ILE A 430 14.01 1.01 17.91
C ILE A 430 14.29 2.46 17.50
N ALA A 431 15.00 3.22 18.34
CA ALA A 431 15.39 4.59 18.05
C ALA A 431 16.20 4.68 16.74
N TRP A 432 17.16 3.77 16.52
CA TRP A 432 17.90 3.70 15.27
C TRP A 432 16.99 3.49 14.04
N VAL A 433 16.00 2.59 14.13
CA VAL A 433 15.03 2.37 13.06
C VAL A 433 14.24 3.66 12.79
N TRP A 434 13.81 4.36 13.83
CA TRP A 434 13.12 5.64 13.69
C TRP A 434 13.99 6.69 13.03
N THR A 435 15.25 6.84 13.46
CA THR A 435 16.22 7.76 12.84
C THR A 435 16.45 7.42 11.37
N TYR A 436 16.65 6.14 11.05
CA TYR A 436 16.83 5.69 9.67
C TYR A 436 15.62 6.03 8.79
N PHE A 437 14.39 5.69 9.21
CA PHE A 437 13.20 5.98 8.41
C PHE A 437 12.82 7.46 8.40
N GLY A 438 13.10 8.20 9.48
CA GLY A 438 12.96 9.65 9.52
C GLY A 438 13.87 10.31 8.48
N LEU A 439 15.16 9.98 8.48
CA LEU A 439 16.13 10.48 7.49
C LEU A 439 15.77 10.03 6.07
N LEU A 440 15.28 8.80 5.91
CA LEU A 440 14.80 8.32 4.62
C LEU A 440 13.62 9.16 4.11
N ASN A 441 12.77 9.67 5.01
CA ASN A 441 11.62 10.50 4.64
C ASN A 441 12.02 11.85 4.00
N VAL A 442 13.23 12.34 4.28
CA VAL A 442 13.81 13.51 3.58
C VAL A 442 13.88 13.32 2.08
N TRP A 443 13.93 12.07 1.60
CA TRP A 443 14.00 11.70 0.19
C TRP A 443 12.63 11.26 -0.38
N SER A 444 11.58 11.26 0.44
CA SER A 444 10.23 10.86 0.02
C SER A 444 9.50 11.97 -0.74
N SER A 445 8.39 11.64 -1.39
CA SER A 445 7.59 12.62 -2.13
C SER A 445 6.87 13.67 -1.25
N ALA A 446 6.93 13.57 0.08
CA ALA A 446 6.25 14.50 0.99
C ALA A 446 6.89 15.90 1.02
N VAL A 447 8.20 15.97 0.79
CA VAL A 447 8.96 17.23 0.76
C VAL A 447 9.01 17.80 -0.66
N SER A 448 8.57 19.04 -0.86
CA SER A 448 8.50 19.65 -2.21
C SER A 448 9.81 20.32 -2.64
N LEU A 449 10.95 19.68 -2.39
CA LEU A 449 12.28 20.19 -2.74
C LEU A 449 12.93 19.40 -3.88
N PRO A 450 13.71 20.07 -4.75
CA PRO A 450 14.68 19.41 -5.62
C PRO A 450 15.74 18.63 -4.83
N VAL A 451 16.47 17.73 -5.51
CA VAL A 451 17.53 16.92 -4.88
C VAL A 451 18.55 17.76 -4.13
N ALA A 452 19.07 18.84 -4.74
CA ALA A 452 20.03 19.73 -4.08
C ALA A 452 19.47 20.42 -2.83
N GLY A 453 18.18 20.78 -2.83
CA GLY A 453 17.51 21.32 -1.64
C GLY A 453 17.42 20.30 -0.52
N ARG A 454 17.14 19.03 -0.85
CA ARG A 454 17.08 17.93 0.13
C ARG A 454 18.45 17.58 0.70
N VAL A 455 19.51 17.64 -0.12
CA VAL A 455 20.90 17.48 0.34
C VAL A 455 21.24 18.55 1.37
N ARG A 456 20.96 19.83 1.06
CA ARG A 456 21.16 20.94 2.01
C ARG A 456 20.34 20.76 3.28
N PHE A 457 19.07 20.40 3.17
CA PHE A 457 18.24 20.10 4.33
C PHE A 457 18.79 18.93 5.16
N PHE A 458 19.22 17.85 4.50
CA PHE A 458 19.81 16.70 5.17
C PHE A 458 21.07 17.08 5.96
N PHE A 459 21.96 17.89 5.39
CA PHE A 459 23.14 18.39 6.12
C PHE A 459 22.78 19.33 7.26
N SER A 460 21.72 20.14 7.10
CA SER A 460 21.24 21.03 8.17
C SER A 460 20.76 20.27 9.42
N LEU A 461 20.32 19.02 9.28
CA LEU A 461 20.00 18.12 10.42
C LEU A 461 21.22 17.80 11.29
N PHE A 462 22.43 18.08 10.81
CA PHE A 462 23.67 17.87 11.55
C PHE A 462 24.36 19.20 11.89
N GLY A 463 23.68 20.33 11.70
CA GLY A 463 24.24 21.67 11.95
C GLY A 463 25.17 22.17 10.83
N LEU A 464 25.24 21.47 9.71
CA LEU A 464 26.06 21.85 8.55
C LEU A 464 25.20 22.67 7.58
N ARG A 465 25.58 23.93 7.33
CA ARG A 465 24.83 24.88 6.47
C ARG A 465 25.50 25.07 5.12
#